data_AF-A0A7R9MQW6-F1
#
_entry.id   AF-A0A7R9MQW6-F1
#
_cell.length_a   1.000
_cell.length_b   1.000
_cell.length_c   1.000
_cell.angle_alpha   90.00
_cell.angle_beta   90.00
_cell.angle_gamma   90.00
#
_symmetry.space_group_name_H-M   'P 1'
#
loop_
_entity.id
_entity.type
_entity.pdbx_description
1 polymer ?
#
loop_
_entity_poly.entity_id
_entity_poly.type
_entity_poly.pdbx_seq_one_letter_code
_entity_poly.pdbx_strand_id
1 'polypeptide(L)'
;MENSVSTADRHKLHELCKTQLGGQWAEVSADQLIIRTSTGGFVNQLFYCDLPEHMKTKYNRVAVRYQDGTAEMTFTKYCNPVHILTMCLVLSERQLAPKLLSVFDKGQISEYIDAVYFTGDYDLNPGAVALLAQKLAKFQSIDMPVPKDRTEFTLKMILEDWFDETHVDSYRQGVVYEEIRENNYKTLMDTDLIAEIAWVRKAVVDVNSPIVFSHNDLNRRNILVRKTGGNPIGDSDIFIIDFDFSCYMYRGSDFGDYFINYCQEELDFGGLPFPTDTQMSPFI
;
A
#
# COMPACT_ATOMS: atom_id res chain seq x y z
N MET A 1 5.39 21.52 12.31
CA MET A 1 6.10 21.01 13.49
C MET A 1 6.91 19.82 13.02
N GLU A 2 8.25 19.87 13.08
CA GLU A 2 9.06 18.68 12.80
C GLU A 2 8.75 17.64 13.87
N ASN A 3 8.18 16.50 13.46
CA ASN A 3 7.98 15.36 14.34
C ASN A 3 9.37 14.88 14.80
N SER A 4 9.77 15.24 16.02
CA SER A 4 11.04 14.78 16.58
C SER A 4 10.96 13.28 16.81
N VAL A 5 11.74 12.53 16.03
CA VAL A 5 11.95 11.09 16.19
C VAL A 5 12.46 10.82 17.61
N SER A 6 11.92 9.80 18.28
CA SER A 6 12.32 9.48 19.64
C SER A 6 13.81 9.09 19.70
N THR A 7 14.46 9.34 20.84
CA THR A 7 15.87 8.91 21.04
C THR A 7 16.03 7.40 20.88
N ALA A 8 15.02 6.62 21.27
CA ALA A 8 15.01 5.18 21.11
C ALA A 8 14.98 4.77 19.63
N ASP A 9 14.09 5.37 18.82
CA ASP A 9 14.01 5.10 17.39
C ASP A 9 15.27 5.54 16.67
N ARG A 10 15.88 6.68 17.06
CA ARG A 10 17.16 7.13 16.49
C ARG A 10 18.27 6.11 16.68
N HIS A 11 18.47 5.63 17.91
CA HIS A 11 19.50 4.62 18.18
C HIS A 11 19.21 3.31 17.44
N LYS A 12 17.93 2.88 17.39
CA LYS A 12 17.53 1.68 16.66
C LYS A 12 17.81 1.81 15.16
N LEU A 13 17.38 2.90 14.52
CA LEU A 13 17.57 3.16 13.10
C LEU A 13 19.05 3.29 12.74
N HIS A 14 19.86 3.92 13.61
CA HIS A 14 21.30 3.98 13.46
C HIS A 14 21.94 2.60 13.48
N GLU A 15 21.67 1.78 14.50
CA GLU A 15 22.22 0.42 14.58
C GLU A 15 21.73 -0.48 13.44
N LEU A 16 20.48 -0.34 12.99
CA LEU A 16 19.98 -1.04 11.80
C LEU A 16 20.77 -0.62 10.55
N CYS A 17 20.88 0.66 10.24
CA CYS A 17 21.62 1.10 9.05
C CYS A 17 23.10 0.67 9.10
N LYS A 18 23.74 0.81 10.27
CA LYS A 18 25.12 0.41 10.51
C LYS A 18 25.35 -1.09 10.28
N THR A 19 24.53 -1.94 10.88
CA THR A 19 24.70 -3.40 10.81
C THR A 19 24.28 -3.99 9.47
N GLN A 20 23.26 -3.40 8.83
CA GLN A 20 22.66 -3.96 7.62
C GLN A 20 23.27 -3.44 6.32
N LEU A 21 23.78 -2.20 6.30
CA LEU A 21 24.30 -1.57 5.06
C LEU A 21 25.83 -1.42 5.06
N GLY A 22 26.45 -1.30 6.24
CA GLY A 22 27.90 -1.12 6.38
C GLY A 22 28.45 0.14 5.70
N GLY A 23 29.77 0.16 5.46
CA GLY A 23 30.46 1.30 4.83
C GLY A 23 30.21 2.63 5.55
N GLN A 24 29.83 3.66 4.80
CA GLN A 24 29.51 4.99 5.35
C GLN A 24 28.39 4.96 6.40
N TRP A 25 27.45 4.01 6.31
CA TRP A 25 26.40 3.83 7.32
C TRP A 25 26.91 3.28 8.65
N ALA A 26 28.08 2.63 8.65
CA ALA A 26 28.73 2.18 9.88
C ALA A 26 29.64 3.26 10.52
N GLU A 27 30.06 4.25 9.72
CA GLU A 27 30.94 5.34 10.16
C GLU A 27 30.16 6.54 10.73
N VAL A 28 28.94 6.80 10.23
CA VAL A 28 28.12 7.92 10.69
C VAL A 28 27.73 7.73 12.16
N SER A 29 27.73 8.82 12.95
CA SER A 29 27.22 8.77 14.33
C SER A 29 25.69 8.86 14.38
N ALA A 30 25.07 8.37 15.46
CA ALA A 30 23.63 8.44 15.64
C ALA A 30 23.09 9.88 15.60
N ASP A 31 23.88 10.87 16.06
CA ASP A 31 23.50 12.29 16.07
C ASP A 31 23.58 12.93 14.68
N GLN A 32 24.48 12.44 13.82
CA GLN A 32 24.64 12.93 12.45
C GLN A 32 23.64 12.31 11.47
N LEU A 33 23.06 11.15 11.81
CA LEU A 33 22.04 10.50 11.02
C LEU A 33 20.79 11.39 10.91
N ILE A 34 20.39 11.74 9.69
CA ILE A 34 19.21 12.56 9.47
C ILE A 34 18.02 11.61 9.29
N ILE A 35 16.98 11.77 10.11
CA ILE A 35 15.83 10.87 10.13
C ILE A 35 14.56 11.68 9.91
N ARG A 36 13.72 11.20 8.99
CA ARG A 36 12.39 11.75 8.72
C ARG A 36 11.36 10.65 8.93
N THR A 37 10.29 10.98 9.63
CA THR A 37 9.11 10.13 9.70
C THR A 37 8.34 10.25 8.39
N SER A 38 7.92 9.11 7.86
CA SER A 38 6.83 9.07 6.90
C SER A 38 5.57 8.66 7.66
N THR A 39 4.41 9.15 7.25
CA THR A 39 3.15 8.48 7.60
C THR A 39 3.20 7.09 6.95
N GLY A 40 3.59 6.08 7.72
CA GLY A 40 3.56 4.68 7.30
C GLY A 40 2.14 4.13 7.38
N GLY A 41 1.89 3.00 6.72
CA GLY A 41 0.63 2.26 6.86
C GLY A 41 0.40 1.79 8.30
N PHE A 42 -0.83 1.35 8.60
CA PHE A 42 -1.35 1.09 9.95
C PHE A 42 -0.51 0.15 10.84
N VAL A 43 0.41 -0.63 10.26
CA VAL A 43 1.09 -1.76 10.91
C VAL A 43 2.62 -1.62 10.92
N ASN A 44 3.16 -0.81 10.00
CA ASN A 44 4.59 -0.76 9.73
C ASN A 44 5.12 0.66 9.91
N GLN A 45 6.06 0.86 10.83
CA GLN A 45 6.73 2.16 10.95
C GLN A 45 7.69 2.34 9.76
N LEU A 46 7.59 3.48 9.07
CA LEU A 46 8.43 3.82 7.93
C LEU A 46 9.23 5.09 8.23
N PHE A 47 10.55 4.97 8.18
CA PHE A 47 11.49 6.08 8.35
C PHE A 47 12.35 6.24 7.11
N TYR A 48 12.65 7.48 6.77
CA TYR A 48 13.70 7.81 5.81
C TYR A 48 14.95 8.23 6.57
N CYS A 49 16.05 7.52 6.32
CA CYS A 49 17.35 7.80 6.90
C CYS A 49 18.26 8.33 5.80
N ASP A 50 18.99 9.41 6.08
CA ASP A 50 19.98 10.00 5.19
C ASP A 50 21.34 10.06 5.87
N LEU A 51 22.39 9.81 5.08
CA LEU A 51 23.75 10.21 5.43
C LEU A 51 23.90 11.74 5.28
N PRO A 52 24.77 12.38 6.09
CA PRO A 52 25.18 13.76 5.89
C PRO A 52 25.73 14.00 4.47
N GLU A 53 25.57 15.22 3.93
CA GLU A 53 25.93 15.51 2.54
C GLU A 53 27.39 15.20 2.16
N HIS A 54 28.31 15.28 3.12
CA HIS A 54 29.74 15.01 2.92
C HIS A 54 30.09 13.51 2.85
N MET A 55 29.21 12.63 3.33
CA MET A 55 29.38 11.18 3.26
C MET A 55 28.67 10.64 2.01
N LYS A 56 29.35 9.83 1.21
CA LYS A 56 28.83 9.34 -0.08
C LYS A 56 28.92 7.82 -0.20
N THR A 57 27.82 7.21 -0.59
CA THR A 57 27.68 5.80 -0.97
C THR A 57 26.70 5.68 -2.14
N LYS A 58 26.48 4.46 -2.63
CA LYS A 58 25.52 4.18 -3.71
C LYS A 58 24.09 4.63 -3.34
N TYR A 59 23.70 4.44 -2.08
CA TYR A 59 22.40 4.84 -1.53
C TYR A 59 22.61 5.77 -0.33
N ASN A 60 22.60 7.09 -0.55
CA ASN A 60 22.77 8.08 0.53
C ASN A 60 21.51 8.29 1.37
N ARG A 61 20.37 7.84 0.85
CA ARG A 61 19.08 7.84 1.53
C ARG A 61 18.44 6.48 1.36
N VAL A 62 17.86 5.96 2.45
CA VAL A 62 17.18 4.66 2.49
C VAL A 62 15.85 4.78 3.21
N ALA A 63 14.95 3.87 2.88
CA ALA A 63 13.69 3.67 3.57
C ALA A 63 13.82 2.47 4.50
N VAL A 64 13.64 2.68 5.80
CA VAL A 64 13.68 1.63 6.83
C VAL A 64 12.26 1.37 7.28
N ARG A 65 11.78 0.13 7.08
CA ARG A 65 10.47 -0.33 7.54
C ARG A 65 10.67 -1.41 8.61
N TYR A 66 10.04 -1.25 9.77
CA TYR A 66 10.04 -2.30 10.79
C TYR A 66 8.72 -2.35 11.57
N GLN A 67 8.43 -3.53 12.11
CA GLN A 67 7.31 -3.74 13.03
C GLN A 67 7.77 -3.50 14.47
N ASP A 68 7.01 -2.73 15.24
CA ASP A 68 7.30 -2.43 16.65
C ASP A 68 6.63 -3.42 17.64
N GLY A 69 5.91 -4.43 17.11
CA GLY A 69 5.24 -5.47 17.89
C GLY A 69 3.83 -5.09 18.38
N THR A 70 3.35 -3.87 18.14
CA THR A 70 1.98 -3.47 18.56
C THR A 70 0.89 -3.98 17.62
N ALA A 71 1.23 -4.26 16.36
CA ALA A 71 0.28 -4.68 15.33
C ALA A 71 0.05 -6.21 15.26
N GLU A 72 0.56 -6.98 16.22
CA GLU A 72 0.79 -8.42 16.08
C GLU A 72 -0.47 -9.29 16.04
N MET A 73 -1.65 -8.84 16.48
CA MET A 73 -2.84 -9.72 16.54
C MET A 73 -3.70 -9.68 15.27
N THR A 74 -4.10 -8.50 14.79
CA THR A 74 -5.04 -8.38 13.67
C THR A 74 -4.34 -8.50 12.33
N PHE A 75 -3.11 -7.98 12.22
CA PHE A 75 -2.33 -8.05 10.98
C PHE A 75 -1.84 -9.46 10.70
N THR A 76 -1.32 -10.18 11.70
CA THR A 76 -0.80 -11.54 11.48
C THR A 76 -1.89 -12.57 11.18
N LYS A 77 -3.15 -12.29 11.57
CA LYS A 77 -4.32 -13.10 11.21
C LYS A 77 -4.48 -13.20 9.68
N TYR A 78 -4.17 -12.13 8.96
CA TYR A 78 -4.46 -12.01 7.53
C TYR A 78 -3.21 -11.91 6.66
N CYS A 79 -2.17 -11.27 7.18
CA CYS A 79 -0.92 -10.96 6.51
C CYS A 79 0.22 -11.77 7.13
N ASN A 80 0.92 -12.57 6.33
CA ASN A 80 2.07 -13.33 6.81
C ASN A 80 3.36 -12.54 6.52
N PRO A 81 4.15 -12.14 7.54
CA PRO A 81 5.38 -11.38 7.33
C PRO A 81 6.39 -12.05 6.40
N VAL A 82 6.47 -13.38 6.40
CA VAL A 82 7.34 -14.14 5.50
C VAL A 82 6.87 -14.02 4.04
N HIS A 83 5.56 -14.04 3.81
CA HIS A 83 5.01 -13.82 2.47
C HIS A 83 5.30 -12.38 2.02
N ILE A 84 5.08 -11.38 2.88
CA ILE A 84 5.36 -9.97 2.56
C ILE A 84 6.81 -9.79 2.16
N LEU A 85 7.76 -10.28 2.96
CA LEU A 85 9.19 -10.22 2.63
C LEU A 85 9.51 -10.95 1.32
N THR A 86 8.89 -12.10 1.07
CA THR A 86 9.06 -12.85 -0.19
C THR A 86 8.58 -12.03 -1.38
N MET A 87 7.40 -11.39 -1.27
CA MET A 87 6.84 -10.53 -2.31
C MET A 87 7.74 -9.33 -2.57
N CYS A 88 8.16 -8.61 -1.51
CA CYS A 88 9.11 -7.50 -1.61
C CYS A 88 10.41 -7.91 -2.33
N LEU A 89 10.99 -9.05 -1.98
CA LEU A 89 12.23 -9.53 -2.59
C LEU A 89 12.04 -9.84 -4.08
N VAL A 90 11.01 -10.61 -4.44
CA VAL A 90 10.73 -10.97 -5.85
C VAL A 90 10.45 -9.73 -6.69
N LEU A 91 9.67 -8.79 -6.17
CA LEU A 91 9.30 -7.55 -6.88
C LEU A 91 10.49 -6.60 -7.03
N SER A 92 11.36 -6.53 -6.02
CA SER A 92 12.64 -5.81 -6.06
C SER A 92 13.55 -6.36 -7.17
N GLU A 93 13.73 -7.68 -7.25
CA GLU A 93 14.58 -8.28 -8.29
C GLU A 93 14.00 -8.11 -9.71
N ARG A 94 12.67 -7.99 -9.82
CA ARG A 94 11.98 -7.72 -11.09
C ARG A 94 11.85 -6.23 -11.43
N GLN A 95 12.38 -5.33 -10.59
CA GLN A 95 12.27 -3.86 -10.78
C GLN A 95 10.81 -3.36 -10.84
N LEU A 96 9.92 -4.03 -10.10
CA LEU A 96 8.50 -3.68 -9.98
C LEU A 96 8.17 -2.99 -8.66
N ALA A 97 9.10 -3.04 -7.69
CA ALA A 97 9.05 -2.33 -6.41
C ALA A 97 10.40 -1.64 -6.17
N PRO A 98 10.51 -0.72 -5.18
CA PRO A 98 11.79 -0.18 -4.74
C PRO A 98 12.79 -1.31 -4.42
N LYS A 99 14.05 -1.15 -4.84
CA LYS A 99 15.11 -2.11 -4.58
C LYS A 99 15.25 -2.41 -3.09
N LEU A 100 15.16 -3.68 -2.73
CA LEU A 100 15.42 -4.18 -1.39
C LEU A 100 16.94 -4.23 -1.17
N LEU A 101 17.42 -3.54 -0.14
CA LEU A 101 18.84 -3.40 0.19
C LEU A 101 19.27 -4.35 1.29
N SER A 102 18.41 -4.55 2.29
CA SER A 102 18.61 -5.56 3.34
C SER A 102 17.27 -6.01 3.94
N VAL A 103 17.27 -7.21 4.52
CA VAL A 103 16.16 -7.78 5.29
C VAL A 103 16.72 -8.23 6.64
N PHE A 104 15.97 -7.99 7.71
CA PHE A 104 16.35 -8.36 9.07
C PHE A 104 15.10 -8.81 9.84
N ASP A 105 15.29 -9.25 11.09
CA ASP A 105 14.15 -9.69 11.91
C ASP A 105 13.12 -8.56 12.07
N LYS A 106 11.87 -8.85 11.72
CA LYS A 106 10.74 -7.92 11.75
C LYS A 106 10.88 -6.65 10.89
N GLY A 107 11.73 -6.64 9.85
CA GLY A 107 11.84 -5.45 9.00
C GLY A 107 12.73 -5.57 7.77
N GLN A 108 12.82 -4.46 7.05
CA GLN A 108 13.61 -4.34 5.84
C GLN A 108 14.15 -2.92 5.63
N ILE A 109 15.20 -2.82 4.82
CA ILE A 109 15.72 -1.57 4.27
C ILE A 109 15.59 -1.63 2.76
N SER A 110 14.93 -0.65 2.16
CA SER A 110 14.84 -0.48 0.71
C SER A 110 15.46 0.84 0.27
N GLU A 111 15.68 0.97 -1.04
CA GLU A 111 16.06 2.24 -1.62
C GLU A 111 14.97 3.28 -1.36
N TYR A 112 15.41 4.52 -1.18
CA TYR A 112 14.50 5.65 -1.17
C TYR A 112 14.17 6.08 -2.60
N ILE A 113 12.88 6.32 -2.87
CA ILE A 113 12.43 6.93 -4.12
C ILE A 113 12.08 8.39 -3.85
N ASP A 114 12.74 9.33 -4.52
CA ASP A 114 12.30 10.73 -4.53
C ASP A 114 11.08 10.86 -5.44
N ALA A 115 9.91 10.68 -4.84
CA ALA A 115 8.64 10.58 -5.54
C ALA A 115 7.56 11.49 -4.94
N VAL A 116 6.48 11.60 -5.68
CA VAL A 116 5.17 12.05 -5.20
C VAL A 116 4.17 10.91 -5.33
N TYR A 117 3.06 10.97 -4.61
CA TYR A 117 1.96 10.03 -4.81
C TYR A 117 1.26 10.30 -6.14
N PHE A 118 0.64 9.27 -6.69
CA PHE A 118 -0.18 9.36 -7.89
C PHE A 118 -1.53 10.02 -7.54
N THR A 119 -1.67 11.32 -7.80
CA THR A 119 -2.89 12.10 -7.53
C THR A 119 -3.96 11.93 -8.62
N GLY A 120 -5.15 12.51 -8.40
CA GLY A 120 -6.22 12.54 -9.40
C GLY A 120 -5.82 13.20 -10.73
N ASP A 121 -4.87 14.14 -10.72
CA ASP A 121 -4.36 14.80 -11.93
C ASP A 121 -3.70 13.83 -12.90
N TYR A 122 -3.08 12.76 -12.41
CA TYR A 122 -2.43 11.77 -13.27
C TYR A 122 -3.43 10.91 -14.04
N ASP A 123 -4.66 10.74 -13.56
CA ASP A 123 -5.70 10.04 -14.29
C ASP A 123 -6.08 10.76 -15.59
N LEU A 124 -5.90 12.08 -15.61
CA LEU A 124 -6.13 12.92 -16.79
C LEU A 124 -4.96 12.87 -17.80
N ASN A 125 -3.88 12.15 -17.46
CA ASN A 125 -2.72 11.95 -18.33
C ASN A 125 -2.74 10.53 -18.92
N PRO A 126 -3.15 10.34 -20.19
CA PRO A 126 -3.24 9.02 -20.80
C PRO A 126 -1.90 8.25 -20.82
N GLY A 127 -0.77 8.96 -20.89
CA GLY A 127 0.55 8.35 -20.83
C GLY A 127 0.87 7.78 -19.44
N ALA A 128 0.53 8.52 -18.38
CA ALA A 128 0.68 8.05 -17.01
C ALA A 128 -0.17 6.81 -16.72
N VAL A 129 -1.45 6.88 -17.12
CA VAL A 129 -2.42 5.78 -16.94
C VAL A 129 -1.96 4.53 -17.71
N ALA A 130 -1.50 4.69 -18.96
CA ALA A 130 -0.99 3.57 -19.75
C ALA A 130 0.26 2.92 -19.11
N LEU A 131 1.18 3.72 -18.54
CA LEU A 131 2.34 3.20 -17.83
C LEU A 131 1.95 2.46 -16.54
N LEU A 132 1.01 3.00 -15.78
CA LEU A 132 0.48 2.33 -14.58
C LEU A 132 -0.20 1.00 -14.94
N ALA A 133 -1.04 0.98 -15.98
CA ALA A 133 -1.69 -0.23 -16.45
C ALA A 133 -0.68 -1.30 -16.89
N GLN A 134 0.37 -0.91 -17.63
CA GLN A 134 1.47 -1.82 -17.99
C GLN A 134 2.21 -2.35 -16.77
N LYS A 135 2.46 -1.50 -15.76
CA LYS A 135 3.12 -1.90 -14.51
C LYS A 135 2.27 -2.90 -13.74
N LEU A 136 0.96 -2.65 -13.63
CA LEU A 136 0.01 -3.54 -12.98
C LEU A 136 -0.11 -4.88 -13.74
N ALA A 137 -0.15 -4.87 -15.07
CA ALA A 137 -0.16 -6.09 -15.87
C ALA A 137 1.11 -6.93 -15.64
N LYS A 138 2.28 -6.30 -15.58
CA LYS A 138 3.54 -6.97 -15.21
C LYS A 138 3.46 -7.56 -13.81
N PHE A 139 2.91 -6.83 -12.84
CA PHE A 139 2.70 -7.29 -11.46
C PHE A 139 1.76 -8.51 -11.40
N GLN A 140 0.60 -8.42 -12.04
CA GLN A 140 -0.42 -9.48 -12.06
C GLN A 140 0.02 -10.74 -12.80
N SER A 141 0.99 -10.61 -13.72
CA SER A 141 1.58 -11.74 -14.44
C SER A 141 2.60 -12.56 -13.62
N ILE A 142 2.96 -12.11 -12.41
CA ILE A 142 3.96 -12.79 -11.60
C ILE A 142 3.39 -14.08 -11.02
N ASP A 143 4.10 -15.18 -11.27
CA ASP A 143 3.95 -16.40 -10.49
C ASP A 143 4.67 -16.24 -9.14
N MET A 144 3.96 -15.68 -8.15
CA MET A 144 4.51 -15.29 -6.85
C MET A 144 4.56 -16.51 -5.91
N PRO A 145 5.68 -16.87 -5.27
CA PRO A 145 5.77 -18.06 -4.41
C PRO A 145 5.10 -17.87 -3.03
N VAL A 146 3.79 -17.61 -3.06
CA VAL A 146 2.84 -17.53 -1.94
C VAL A 146 1.65 -18.44 -2.25
N PRO A 147 0.80 -18.79 -1.26
CA PRO A 147 -0.37 -19.64 -1.50
C PRO A 147 -1.29 -19.10 -2.60
N LYS A 148 -1.71 -19.99 -3.51
CA LYS A 148 -2.50 -19.65 -4.72
C LYS A 148 -4.00 -19.64 -4.49
N ASP A 149 -4.45 -20.30 -3.44
CA ASP A 149 -5.84 -20.58 -3.08
C ASP A 149 -6.35 -19.63 -1.97
N ARG A 150 -5.86 -18.38 -1.96
CA ARG A 150 -6.20 -17.39 -0.94
C ARG A 150 -7.51 -16.66 -1.18
N THR A 151 -8.07 -16.74 -2.39
CA THR A 151 -9.23 -15.95 -2.82
C THR A 151 -10.43 -16.09 -1.87
N GLU A 152 -10.84 -17.31 -1.52
CA GLU A 152 -11.98 -17.53 -0.60
C GLU A 152 -11.71 -17.01 0.81
N PHE A 153 -10.48 -17.20 1.31
CA PHE A 153 -10.07 -16.68 2.61
C PHE A 153 -10.12 -15.14 2.61
N THR A 154 -9.63 -14.50 1.55
CA THR A 154 -9.61 -13.04 1.41
C THR A 154 -11.02 -12.48 1.23
N LEU A 155 -11.89 -13.11 0.45
CA LEU A 155 -13.31 -12.73 0.34
C LEU A 155 -14.01 -12.81 1.69
N LYS A 156 -13.82 -13.93 2.41
CA LYS A 156 -14.37 -14.08 3.76
C LYS A 156 -13.84 -13.00 4.70
N MET A 157 -12.54 -12.71 4.67
CA MET A 157 -11.95 -11.65 5.48
C MET A 157 -12.63 -10.30 5.22
N ILE A 158 -12.69 -9.87 3.96
CA ILE A 158 -13.14 -8.52 3.57
C ILE A 158 -14.65 -8.37 3.75
N LEU A 159 -15.42 -9.41 3.40
CA LEU A 159 -16.88 -9.32 3.35
C LEU A 159 -17.54 -9.81 4.63
N GLU A 160 -16.98 -10.80 5.31
CA GLU A 160 -17.65 -11.45 6.46
C GLU A 160 -16.96 -11.10 7.79
N ASP A 161 -15.64 -11.29 7.91
CA ASP A 161 -14.94 -11.11 9.19
C ASP A 161 -14.88 -9.63 9.60
N TRP A 162 -14.73 -8.69 8.65
CA TRP A 162 -14.72 -7.25 8.94
C TRP A 162 -16.11 -6.66 9.21
N PHE A 163 -17.16 -7.39 8.84
CA PHE A 163 -18.54 -6.95 8.93
C PHE A 163 -19.44 -8.01 9.56
N ASP A 164 -18.92 -8.79 10.50
CA ASP A 164 -19.74 -9.76 11.22
C ASP A 164 -20.83 -9.03 12.04
N GLU A 165 -21.85 -9.77 12.47
CA GLU A 165 -22.97 -9.18 13.23
C GLU A 165 -22.50 -8.40 14.46
N THR A 166 -21.41 -8.83 15.10
CA THR A 166 -20.86 -8.13 16.28
C THR A 166 -20.24 -6.79 15.89
N HIS A 167 -19.50 -6.73 14.79
CA HIS A 167 -18.91 -5.49 14.27
C HIS A 167 -20.02 -4.56 13.75
N VAL A 168 -20.98 -5.07 12.98
CA VAL A 168 -22.13 -4.28 12.49
C VAL A 168 -22.94 -3.71 13.64
N ASP A 169 -23.23 -4.49 14.68
CA ASP A 169 -23.93 -3.98 15.86
C ASP A 169 -23.09 -2.97 16.65
N SER A 170 -21.77 -3.15 16.71
CA SER A 170 -20.88 -2.15 17.31
C SER A 170 -20.87 -0.83 16.53
N TYR A 171 -20.90 -0.89 15.19
CA TYR A 171 -21.03 0.30 14.33
C TYR A 171 -22.38 0.97 14.50
N ARG A 172 -23.43 0.23 14.87
CA ARG A 172 -24.78 0.73 15.15
C ARG A 172 -24.96 1.32 16.55
N GLN A 173 -23.97 1.15 17.43
CA GLN A 173 -24.04 1.61 18.83
C GLN A 173 -22.88 2.54 19.21
N GLY A 174 -21.90 2.70 18.33
CA GLY A 174 -20.70 3.50 18.56
C GLY A 174 -20.79 4.95 18.11
N VAL A 175 -19.68 5.68 18.29
CA VAL A 175 -19.52 7.10 17.89
C VAL A 175 -19.87 7.32 16.42
N VAL A 176 -19.49 6.37 15.55
CA VAL A 176 -19.79 6.42 14.11
C VAL A 176 -21.30 6.42 13.85
N TYR A 177 -22.09 5.62 14.57
CA TYR A 177 -23.55 5.62 14.40
C TYR A 177 -24.19 6.94 14.78
N GLU A 178 -23.73 7.52 15.88
CA GLU A 178 -24.25 8.81 16.35
C GLU A 178 -23.94 9.91 15.35
N GLU A 179 -22.72 9.93 14.80
CA GLU A 179 -22.35 10.84 13.71
C GLU A 179 -23.21 10.59 12.45
N ILE A 180 -23.46 9.33 12.09
CA ILE A 180 -24.32 8.98 10.95
C ILE A 180 -25.75 9.51 11.17
N ARG A 181 -26.28 9.33 12.39
CA ARG A 181 -27.62 9.76 12.80
C ARG A 181 -27.74 11.29 12.84
N GLU A 182 -26.75 11.97 13.41
CA GLU A 182 -26.66 13.43 13.50
C GLU A 182 -26.56 14.09 12.11
N ASN A 183 -25.86 13.44 11.17
CA ASN A 183 -25.77 13.87 9.78
C ASN A 183 -26.92 13.36 8.89
N ASN A 184 -27.92 12.68 9.47
CA ASN A 184 -29.15 12.24 8.80
C ASN A 184 -28.93 11.33 7.57
N TYR A 185 -27.93 10.44 7.61
CA TYR A 185 -27.69 9.43 6.57
C TYR A 185 -28.67 8.26 6.66
N LYS A 186 -29.97 8.54 6.49
CA LYS A 186 -31.07 7.55 6.67
C LYS A 186 -30.86 6.26 5.89
N THR A 187 -30.38 6.36 4.66
CA THR A 187 -30.13 5.17 3.81
C THR A 187 -29.24 4.17 4.52
N LEU A 188 -28.11 4.60 5.11
CA LEU A 188 -27.19 3.69 5.79
C LEU A 188 -27.80 3.06 7.05
N MET A 189 -28.67 3.80 7.73
CA MET A 189 -29.37 3.35 8.94
C MET A 189 -30.45 2.30 8.64
N ASP A 190 -31.15 2.48 7.52
CA ASP A 190 -32.27 1.63 7.10
C ASP A 190 -31.80 0.40 6.30
N THR A 191 -30.55 0.39 5.84
CA THR A 191 -29.97 -0.70 5.05
C THR A 191 -29.61 -1.91 5.93
N ASP A 192 -30.00 -3.10 5.47
CA ASP A 192 -29.52 -4.36 6.00
C ASP A 192 -28.13 -4.67 5.43
N LEU A 193 -27.09 -4.22 6.14
CA LEU A 193 -25.70 -4.37 5.73
C LEU A 193 -25.30 -5.85 5.53
N ILE A 194 -25.83 -6.77 6.32
CA ILE A 194 -25.52 -8.20 6.20
C ILE A 194 -26.09 -8.75 4.88
N ALA A 195 -27.32 -8.37 4.54
CA ALA A 195 -27.93 -8.74 3.26
C ALA A 195 -27.18 -8.13 2.07
N GLU A 196 -26.76 -6.86 2.15
CA GLU A 196 -25.97 -6.19 1.11
C GLU A 196 -24.61 -6.87 0.90
N ILE A 197 -23.92 -7.23 1.98
CA ILE A 197 -22.66 -7.99 1.93
C ILE A 197 -22.84 -9.34 1.23
N ALA A 198 -23.91 -10.08 1.57
CA ALA A 198 -24.22 -11.35 0.93
C ALA A 198 -24.51 -11.18 -0.57
N TRP A 199 -25.19 -10.09 -0.94
CA TRP A 199 -25.43 -9.72 -2.33
C TRP A 199 -24.12 -9.37 -3.07
N VAL A 200 -23.26 -8.54 -2.48
CA VAL A 200 -21.94 -8.18 -3.04
C VAL A 200 -21.09 -9.43 -3.24
N ARG A 201 -21.02 -10.33 -2.25
CA ARG A 201 -20.28 -11.59 -2.34
C ARG A 201 -20.72 -12.39 -3.57
N LYS A 202 -22.03 -12.54 -3.75
CA LYS A 202 -22.59 -13.25 -4.90
C LYS A 202 -22.23 -12.55 -6.22
N ALA A 203 -22.40 -11.24 -6.29
CA ALA A 203 -22.09 -10.47 -7.49
C ALA A 203 -20.61 -10.59 -7.89
N VAL A 204 -19.68 -10.51 -6.93
CA VAL A 204 -18.25 -10.64 -7.17
C VAL A 204 -17.89 -12.02 -7.74
N VAL A 205 -18.49 -13.09 -7.19
CA VAL A 205 -18.28 -14.46 -7.70
C VAL A 205 -18.88 -14.62 -9.11
N ASP A 206 -20.08 -14.08 -9.35
CA ASP A 206 -20.79 -14.19 -10.64
C ASP A 206 -20.07 -13.48 -11.79
N VAL A 207 -19.25 -12.45 -11.51
CA VAL A 207 -18.38 -11.80 -12.53
C VAL A 207 -17.39 -12.78 -13.15
N ASN A 208 -16.99 -13.83 -12.43
CA ASN A 208 -16.04 -14.84 -12.88
C ASN A 208 -14.72 -14.23 -13.40
N SER A 209 -14.21 -13.23 -12.67
CA SER A 209 -12.94 -12.56 -12.99
C SER A 209 -11.77 -13.54 -12.90
N PRO A 210 -10.73 -13.44 -13.75
CA PRO A 210 -9.54 -14.27 -13.61
C PRO A 210 -8.86 -14.06 -12.25
N ILE A 211 -8.37 -15.14 -11.64
CA ILE A 211 -7.55 -15.06 -10.43
C ILE A 211 -6.09 -14.80 -10.84
N VAL A 212 -5.51 -13.73 -10.32
CA VAL A 212 -4.12 -13.30 -10.58
C VAL A 212 -3.44 -12.95 -9.27
N PHE A 213 -2.13 -12.69 -9.29
CA PHE A 213 -1.46 -12.08 -8.14
C PHE A 213 -1.85 -10.60 -8.06
N SER A 214 -2.78 -10.27 -7.17
CA SER A 214 -3.37 -8.93 -7.04
C SER A 214 -2.74 -8.16 -5.88
N HIS A 215 -2.78 -6.83 -5.98
CA HIS A 215 -2.34 -5.92 -4.93
C HIS A 215 -3.32 -5.88 -3.75
N ASN A 216 -4.63 -5.80 -4.06
CA ASN A 216 -5.78 -5.71 -3.14
C ASN A 216 -5.78 -4.50 -2.20
N ASP A 217 -5.03 -3.46 -2.56
CA ASP A 217 -5.03 -2.16 -1.90
C ASP A 217 -4.42 -1.12 -2.84
N LEU A 218 -4.82 -1.14 -4.13
CA LEU A 218 -4.21 -0.30 -5.16
C LEU A 218 -4.72 1.14 -5.12
N ASN A 219 -4.72 1.73 -3.93
CA ASN A 219 -5.06 3.13 -3.72
C ASN A 219 -3.92 4.06 -4.20
N ARG A 220 -4.22 5.36 -4.26
CA ARG A 220 -3.28 6.39 -4.74
C ARG A 220 -2.01 6.52 -3.91
N ARG A 221 -2.10 6.28 -2.60
CA ARG A 221 -0.93 6.34 -1.69
C ARG A 221 0.01 5.16 -1.88
N ASN A 222 -0.45 4.09 -2.51
CA ASN A 222 0.35 2.92 -2.86
C ASN A 222 0.95 2.98 -4.27
N ILE A 223 0.81 4.12 -4.96
CA ILE A 223 1.43 4.37 -6.27
C ILE A 223 2.33 5.61 -6.16
N LEU A 224 3.63 5.41 -6.36
CA LEU A 224 4.63 6.47 -6.38
C LEU A 224 5.02 6.82 -7.81
N VAL A 225 5.15 8.11 -8.09
CA VAL A 225 5.73 8.65 -9.32
C VAL A 225 7.01 9.39 -8.99
N ARG A 226 8.15 8.89 -9.49
CA ARG A 226 9.46 9.51 -9.30
C ARG A 226 9.47 10.92 -9.87
N LYS A 227 10.07 11.87 -9.15
CA LYS A 227 10.28 13.23 -9.64
C LYS A 227 11.33 13.20 -10.74
N THR A 228 10.93 13.62 -11.94
CA THR A 228 11.78 13.59 -13.14
C THR A 228 12.44 14.94 -13.45
N GLY A 229 12.27 15.94 -12.58
CA GLY A 229 12.81 17.30 -12.80
C GLY A 229 12.22 18.01 -14.03
N GLY A 230 11.01 17.64 -14.44
CA GLY A 230 10.33 18.19 -15.62
C GLY A 230 10.45 17.33 -16.89
N ASN A 231 11.21 16.23 -16.85
CA ASN A 231 11.22 15.26 -17.96
C ASN A 231 9.92 14.43 -17.98
N PRO A 232 9.50 13.90 -19.14
CA PRO A 232 8.38 12.95 -19.20
C PRO A 232 8.62 11.73 -18.30
N ILE A 233 7.57 11.26 -17.63
CA ILE A 233 7.61 10.01 -16.86
C ILE A 233 7.77 8.80 -17.79
N GLY A 234 8.58 7.84 -17.38
CA GLY A 234 8.78 6.56 -18.07
C GLY A 234 8.36 5.35 -17.23
N ASP A 235 8.51 4.15 -17.79
CA ASP A 235 8.17 2.86 -17.17
C ASP A 235 8.92 2.60 -15.85
N SER A 236 10.12 3.19 -15.69
CA SER A 236 10.94 3.10 -14.48
C SER A 236 10.58 4.14 -13.40
N ASP A 237 9.64 5.04 -13.67
CA ASP A 237 9.30 6.14 -12.76
C ASP A 237 8.03 5.86 -11.95
N ILE A 238 7.23 4.86 -12.32
CA ILE A 238 6.06 4.43 -11.55
C ILE A 238 6.40 3.20 -10.71
N PHE A 239 6.09 3.27 -9.42
CA PHE A 239 6.29 2.19 -8.45
C PHE A 239 4.97 1.89 -7.75
N ILE A 240 4.57 0.62 -7.76
CA ILE A 240 3.52 0.12 -6.87
C ILE A 240 4.22 -0.32 -5.59
N ILE A 241 3.68 0.04 -4.43
CA ILE A 241 4.27 -0.23 -3.11
C ILE A 241 3.21 -0.71 -2.13
N ASP A 242 3.67 -1.23 -0.99
CA ASP A 242 2.81 -1.67 0.14
C ASP A 242 1.98 -2.93 -0.14
N PHE A 243 2.67 -4.06 -0.19
CA PHE A 243 2.11 -5.36 -0.58
C PHE A 243 1.49 -6.14 0.59
N ASP A 244 1.10 -5.46 1.66
CA ASP A 244 0.67 -6.09 2.90
C ASP A 244 -0.60 -6.96 2.70
N PHE A 245 -1.49 -6.55 1.79
CA PHE A 245 -2.72 -7.27 1.41
C PHE A 245 -2.61 -8.07 0.11
N SER A 246 -1.43 -8.08 -0.52
CA SER A 246 -1.26 -8.74 -1.81
C SER A 246 -1.38 -10.27 -1.70
N CYS A 247 -2.20 -10.86 -2.56
CA CYS A 247 -2.41 -12.30 -2.64
C CYS A 247 -3.04 -12.69 -3.98
N TYR A 248 -3.24 -13.99 -4.21
CA TYR A 248 -4.05 -14.44 -5.34
C TYR A 248 -5.53 -14.10 -5.15
N MET A 249 -6.05 -13.23 -6.00
CA MET A 249 -7.41 -12.68 -5.92
C MET A 249 -7.96 -12.42 -7.34
N TYR A 250 -9.26 -12.12 -7.44
CA TYR A 250 -9.87 -11.67 -8.68
C TYR A 250 -9.17 -10.43 -9.22
N ARG A 251 -8.77 -10.43 -10.49
CA ARG A 251 -8.11 -9.29 -11.16
C ARG A 251 -8.89 -8.00 -11.03
N GLY A 252 -10.22 -8.10 -11.01
CA GLY A 252 -11.12 -6.96 -10.84
C GLY A 252 -10.98 -6.23 -9.50
N SER A 253 -10.39 -6.84 -8.45
CA SER A 253 -10.17 -6.16 -7.17
C SER A 253 -9.25 -4.96 -7.32
N ASP A 254 -8.08 -5.14 -7.92
CA ASP A 254 -7.12 -4.06 -8.16
C ASP A 254 -7.71 -2.93 -9.01
N PHE A 255 -8.55 -3.28 -9.98
CA PHE A 255 -9.21 -2.28 -10.82
C PHE A 255 -10.25 -1.50 -10.02
N GLY A 256 -11.05 -2.19 -9.19
CA GLY A 256 -11.99 -1.55 -8.29
C GLY A 256 -11.29 -0.59 -7.32
N ASP A 257 -10.22 -1.04 -6.66
CA ASP A 257 -9.46 -0.23 -5.70
C ASP A 257 -8.85 1.02 -6.34
N TYR A 258 -8.36 0.91 -7.58
CA TYR A 258 -7.81 2.05 -8.30
C TYR A 258 -8.90 3.02 -8.77
N PHE A 259 -9.99 2.52 -9.38
CA PHE A 259 -10.99 3.36 -10.01
C PHE A 259 -12.06 3.92 -9.07
N ILE A 260 -12.20 3.40 -7.85
CA ILE A 260 -13.21 3.89 -6.89
C ILE A 260 -13.04 5.38 -6.56
N ASN A 261 -11.79 5.87 -6.56
CA ASN A 261 -11.46 7.28 -6.31
C ASN A 261 -11.01 7.99 -7.60
N TYR A 262 -11.49 7.59 -8.77
CA TYR A 262 -11.07 8.18 -10.05
C TYR A 262 -11.20 9.71 -10.07
N CYS A 263 -10.11 10.39 -10.48
CA CYS A 263 -9.88 11.83 -10.42
C CYS A 263 -10.10 12.51 -9.05
N GLN A 264 -10.25 11.74 -7.98
CA GLN A 264 -10.55 12.19 -6.62
C GLN A 264 -9.40 11.83 -5.67
N GLU A 265 -9.24 12.61 -4.60
CA GLU A 265 -8.35 12.25 -3.50
C GLU A 265 -8.99 11.16 -2.61
N GLU A 266 -8.19 10.50 -1.78
CA GLU A 266 -8.72 9.46 -0.88
C GLU A 266 -9.84 10.00 0.02
N LEU A 267 -10.91 9.20 0.15
CA LEU A 267 -12.11 9.49 0.94
C LEU A 267 -13.01 10.61 0.37
N ASP A 268 -12.71 11.11 -0.83
CA ASP A 268 -13.64 11.94 -1.60
C ASP A 268 -14.46 11.04 -2.53
N PHE A 269 -15.72 10.81 -2.15
CA PHE A 269 -16.68 10.00 -2.90
C PHE A 269 -17.71 10.88 -3.65
N GLY A 270 -17.51 12.19 -3.71
CA GLY A 270 -18.51 13.15 -4.13
C GLY A 270 -18.02 14.15 -5.18
N GLY A 271 -18.60 14.09 -6.38
CA GLY A 271 -18.62 15.23 -7.31
C GLY A 271 -18.08 14.98 -8.70
N LEU A 272 -17.35 13.88 -8.93
CA LEU A 272 -16.88 13.48 -10.25
C LEU A 272 -17.51 12.14 -10.69
N PRO A 273 -17.76 11.95 -12.00
CA PRO A 273 -18.29 10.70 -12.51
C PRO A 273 -17.24 9.58 -12.43
N PHE A 274 -17.71 8.34 -12.32
CA PHE A 274 -16.88 7.16 -12.57
C PHE A 274 -16.23 7.23 -13.97
N PRO A 275 -15.05 6.62 -14.16
CA PRO A 275 -14.37 6.62 -15.44
C PRO A 275 -15.22 5.91 -16.50
N THR A 276 -15.13 6.40 -17.73
CA THR A 276 -15.74 5.79 -18.91
C THR A 276 -14.96 4.55 -19.35
N ASP A 277 -15.59 3.68 -20.16
CA ASP A 277 -14.92 2.50 -20.75
C ASP A 277 -13.64 2.88 -21.50
N THR A 278 -13.63 4.03 -22.20
CA THR A 278 -12.44 4.54 -22.89
C THR A 278 -11.30 4.85 -21.90
N GLN A 279 -11.62 5.43 -20.73
CA GLN A 279 -10.64 5.74 -19.69
C GLN A 279 -10.13 4.47 -18.98
N MET A 280 -10.96 3.44 -18.86
CA MET A 280 -10.57 2.15 -18.28
C MET A 280 -9.83 1.24 -19.27
N SER A 281 -10.00 1.47 -20.58
CA SER A 281 -9.45 0.61 -21.64
C SER A 281 -7.94 0.28 -21.55
N PRO A 282 -7.05 1.13 -21.02
CA PRO A 282 -5.64 0.75 -20.88
C PRO A 282 -5.39 -0.46 -19.95
N PHE A 283 -6.34 -0.80 -19.06
CA PHE A 283 -6.24 -1.90 -18.10
C PHE A 283 -6.89 -3.21 -18.58
N ILE A 284 -7.61 -3.18 -19.72
CA ILE A 284 -8.42 -4.30 -20.24
C ILE A 284 -7.71 -4.97 -21.41
#